data_AF-A0A841EB74-F1
#
_entry.id   AF-A0A841EB74-F1
#
_cell.length_a   1.000
_cell.length_b   1.000
_cell.length_c   1.000
_cell.angle_alpha   90.00
_cell.angle_beta   90.00
_cell.angle_gamma   90.00
#
_symmetry.space_group_name_H-M   'P 1'
#
loop_
_entity.id
_entity.type
_entity.pdbx_description
1 polymer ?
#
loop_
_entity_poly.entity_id
_entity_poly.type
_entity_poly.pdbx_seq_one_letter_code
_entity_poly.pdbx_strand_id
1 'polypeptide(L)'
;MPELSNPLLRLPELPARDVGDGYDWMDELSDGWRFVPAWGLHGWDLGDWPYVIACVYSDPAEPLYGMATYTEGDIEVRAFDTAHDRNAALDEIAAWHWRHGMPVGPDDLPPEGEPLLPHHRRPFSWGRWERERGQSQGGVR
;
A
#
# COMPACT_ATOMS: atom_id res chain seq x y z
N MET A 1 -27.82 -17.28 -5.31
CA MET A 1 -26.79 -16.43 -5.96
C MET A 1 -25.67 -16.15 -4.94
N PRO A 2 -24.80 -17.12 -4.63
CA PRO A 2 -23.73 -16.94 -3.64
C PRO A 2 -22.45 -16.27 -4.20
N GLU A 3 -22.31 -16.11 -5.52
CA GLU A 3 -21.10 -15.54 -6.13
C GLU A 3 -20.89 -14.04 -5.80
N LEU A 4 -21.97 -13.29 -5.56
CA LEU A 4 -21.89 -11.88 -5.13
C LEU A 4 -21.46 -11.71 -3.66
N SER A 5 -21.29 -12.80 -2.90
CA SER A 5 -20.79 -12.74 -1.52
C SER A 5 -19.27 -12.75 -1.44
N ASN A 6 -18.55 -13.08 -2.52
CA ASN A 6 -17.09 -12.96 -2.53
C ASN A 6 -16.69 -11.51 -2.87
N PRO A 7 -16.13 -10.74 -1.91
CA PRO A 7 -15.77 -9.33 -2.16
C PRO A 7 -14.69 -9.19 -3.25
N LEU A 8 -13.89 -10.22 -3.50
CA LEU A 8 -12.91 -10.22 -4.59
C LEU A 8 -13.58 -10.09 -5.97
N LEU A 9 -14.74 -10.72 -6.17
CA LEU A 9 -15.45 -10.70 -7.46
C LEU A 9 -16.17 -9.36 -7.74
N ARG A 10 -16.17 -8.45 -6.76
CA ARG A 10 -16.76 -7.11 -6.88
C ARG A 10 -15.70 -6.04 -7.16
N LEU A 11 -14.42 -6.38 -7.10
CA LEU A 11 -13.36 -5.45 -7.47
C LEU A 11 -13.31 -5.29 -8.99
N PRO A 12 -12.99 -4.08 -9.50
CA PRO A 12 -12.69 -3.90 -10.92
C PRO A 12 -11.49 -4.75 -11.36
N GLU A 13 -11.48 -5.15 -12.62
CA GLU A 13 -10.36 -5.88 -13.21
C GLU A 13 -9.07 -5.03 -13.17
N LEU A 14 -7.94 -5.71 -13.01
CA LEU A 14 -6.61 -5.11 -13.14
C LEU A 14 -6.11 -5.29 -14.58
N PRO A 15 -5.11 -4.48 -15.02
CA PRO A 15 -4.47 -4.68 -16.31
C PRO A 15 -3.87 -6.08 -16.42
N ALA A 16 -3.83 -6.59 -17.65
CA ALA A 16 -3.24 -7.89 -17.93
C ALA A 16 -1.76 -7.93 -17.50
N ARG A 17 -1.32 -9.07 -16.99
CA ARG A 17 0.03 -9.23 -16.42
C ARG A 17 1.18 -9.14 -17.43
N ASP A 18 0.88 -9.32 -18.72
CA ASP A 18 1.83 -9.32 -19.83
C ASP A 18 1.96 -7.96 -20.52
N VAL A 19 1.38 -6.90 -19.93
CA VAL A 19 1.61 -5.52 -20.33
C VAL A 19 3.01 -5.11 -19.88
N GLY A 20 3.98 -5.21 -20.80
CA GLY A 20 5.29 -4.58 -20.66
C GLY A 20 6.03 -4.90 -19.36
N ASP A 21 6.65 -3.88 -18.77
CA ASP A 21 7.21 -3.93 -17.42
C ASP A 21 6.24 -3.34 -16.36
N GLY A 22 6.68 -3.26 -15.10
CA GLY A 22 5.83 -2.72 -14.03
C GLY A 22 5.40 -1.26 -14.23
N TYR A 23 6.20 -0.43 -14.92
CA TYR A 23 5.79 0.93 -15.24
C TYR A 23 4.71 0.94 -16.33
N ASP A 24 4.88 0.14 -17.38
CA ASP A 24 3.84 -0.02 -18.41
C ASP A 24 2.53 -0.55 -17.79
N TRP A 25 2.63 -1.52 -16.89
CA TRP A 25 1.48 -2.06 -16.16
C TRP A 25 0.77 -1.01 -15.29
N MET A 26 1.53 -0.14 -14.63
CA MET A 26 0.97 0.97 -13.83
C MET A 26 0.21 1.99 -14.68
N ASP A 27 0.71 2.30 -15.88
CA ASP A 27 0.11 3.29 -16.77
C ASP A 27 -1.27 2.83 -17.29
N GLU A 28 -1.53 1.53 -17.31
CA GLU A 28 -2.82 0.94 -17.69
C GLU A 28 -3.82 0.82 -16.52
N LEU A 29 -3.42 1.16 -15.29
CA LEU A 29 -4.33 1.13 -14.13
C LEU A 29 -5.53 2.06 -14.36
N SER A 30 -6.72 1.51 -14.17
CA SER A 30 -7.98 2.20 -14.43
C SER A 30 -9.05 1.80 -13.40
N ASP A 31 -10.28 2.28 -13.60
CA ASP A 31 -11.45 1.93 -12.78
C ASP A 31 -11.28 2.15 -11.26
N GLY A 32 -10.52 3.18 -10.90
CA GLY A 32 -10.33 3.59 -9.51
C GLY A 32 -9.19 2.87 -8.78
N TRP A 33 -8.50 1.93 -9.44
CA TRP A 33 -7.20 1.46 -8.97
C TRP A 33 -6.17 2.59 -9.04
N ARG A 34 -5.30 2.63 -8.03
CA ARG A 34 -4.16 3.54 -7.99
C ARG A 34 -2.97 2.85 -7.37
N PHE A 35 -1.79 3.03 -7.95
CA PHE A 35 -0.54 2.63 -7.31
C PHE A 35 -0.27 3.48 -6.05
N VAL A 36 0.51 2.94 -5.14
CA VAL A 36 0.93 3.60 -3.91
C VAL A 36 2.45 3.63 -3.86
N PRO A 37 3.08 4.79 -4.11
CA PRO A 37 4.54 4.86 -4.17
C PRO A 37 5.16 4.89 -2.76
N ALA A 38 4.55 5.64 -1.85
CA ALA A 38 5.15 6.02 -0.57
C ALA A 38 4.27 5.62 0.63
N TRP A 39 4.93 5.10 1.66
CA TRP A 39 4.31 4.59 2.88
C TRP A 39 4.97 5.13 4.15
N GLY A 40 4.25 5.05 5.26
CA GLY A 40 4.69 5.59 6.54
C GLY A 40 4.73 7.13 6.57
N LEU A 41 5.22 7.68 7.68
CA LEU A 41 5.27 9.11 7.95
C LEU A 41 6.28 9.83 7.06
N HIS A 42 7.38 9.16 6.72
CA HIS A 42 8.49 9.77 5.99
C HIS A 42 8.48 9.44 4.49
N GLY A 43 7.49 8.69 4.02
CA GLY A 43 7.33 8.38 2.60
C GLY A 43 8.39 7.41 2.08
N TRP A 44 8.71 6.38 2.86
CA TRP A 44 9.53 5.28 2.37
C TRP A 44 8.80 4.53 1.27
N ASP A 45 9.55 4.01 0.30
CA ASP A 45 8.98 3.28 -0.81
C ASP A 45 8.26 2.01 -0.32
N LEU A 46 7.05 1.77 -0.84
CA LEU A 46 6.22 0.63 -0.43
C LEU A 46 6.67 -0.69 -1.07
N GLY A 47 7.30 -0.61 -2.24
CA GLY A 47 7.83 -1.75 -3.00
C GLY A 47 9.06 -1.32 -3.81
N ASP A 48 9.73 -2.29 -4.43
CA ASP A 48 10.94 -2.05 -5.22
C ASP A 48 10.60 -1.82 -6.70
N TRP A 49 10.55 -0.57 -7.13
CA TRP A 49 10.02 -0.21 -8.43
C TRP A 49 11.07 -0.36 -9.54
N PRO A 50 10.72 -0.89 -10.74
CA PRO A 50 9.37 -1.28 -11.20
C PRO A 50 8.97 -2.74 -10.90
N TYR A 51 9.79 -3.50 -10.18
CA TYR A 51 9.60 -4.94 -10.01
C TYR A 51 8.45 -5.29 -9.07
N VAL A 52 8.24 -4.50 -8.02
CA VAL A 52 7.19 -4.69 -7.02
C VAL A 52 6.38 -3.42 -6.83
N ILE A 53 5.11 -3.48 -7.22
CA ILE A 53 4.18 -2.35 -7.19
C ILE A 53 2.96 -2.74 -6.38
N ALA A 54 2.62 -1.91 -5.39
CA ALA A 54 1.40 -2.06 -4.62
C ALA A 54 0.33 -1.07 -5.10
N CYS A 55 -0.89 -1.56 -5.26
CA CYS A 55 -2.05 -0.78 -5.69
C CYS A 55 -3.19 -0.90 -4.68
N VAL A 56 -4.03 0.12 -4.66
CA VAL A 56 -5.26 0.14 -3.84
C VAL A 56 -6.46 0.53 -4.67
N TYR A 57 -7.60 -0.06 -4.31
CA TYR A 57 -8.93 0.34 -4.73
C TYR A 57 -9.72 0.79 -3.49
N SER A 58 -10.60 1.78 -3.65
CA SER A 58 -11.57 2.17 -2.63
C SER A 58 -12.87 2.54 -3.32
N ASP A 59 -13.91 1.76 -3.07
CA ASP A 59 -15.23 2.07 -3.59
C ASP A 59 -15.80 3.32 -2.88
N PRO A 60 -16.29 4.34 -3.62
CA PRO A 60 -16.86 5.53 -3.01
C PRO A 60 -18.27 5.33 -2.45
N ALA A 61 -18.97 4.27 -2.85
CA ALA A 61 -20.37 4.02 -2.50
C ALA A 61 -20.54 2.89 -1.48
N GLU A 62 -19.63 1.91 -1.46
CA GLU A 62 -19.74 0.70 -0.64
C GLU A 62 -18.48 0.46 0.22
N PRO A 63 -18.58 -0.29 1.34
CA PRO A 63 -17.41 -0.69 2.12
C PRO A 63 -16.63 -1.81 1.40
N LEU A 64 -16.01 -1.48 0.27
CA LEU A 64 -15.19 -2.38 -0.53
C LEU A 64 -13.84 -1.73 -0.83
N TYR A 65 -12.79 -2.36 -0.33
CA TYR A 65 -11.42 -1.88 -0.46
C TYR A 65 -10.56 -2.98 -1.06
N GLY A 66 -9.87 -2.68 -2.15
CA GLY A 66 -8.96 -3.62 -2.80
C GLY A 66 -7.51 -3.29 -2.49
N MET A 67 -6.69 -4.34 -2.43
CA MET A 67 -5.23 -4.27 -2.49
C MET A 67 -4.77 -5.20 -3.60
N ALA A 68 -3.80 -4.77 -4.39
CA ALA A 68 -3.13 -5.63 -5.32
C ALA A 68 -1.62 -5.43 -5.24
N THR A 69 -0.85 -6.49 -5.49
CA THR A 69 0.59 -6.41 -5.69
C THR A 69 0.93 -7.01 -7.05
N TYR A 70 1.69 -6.27 -7.84
CA TYR A 70 2.40 -6.78 -9.00
C TYR A 70 3.83 -7.09 -8.57
N THR A 71 4.31 -8.30 -8.86
CA THR A 71 5.68 -8.75 -8.64
C THR A 71 6.19 -9.40 -9.93
N GLU A 72 6.90 -8.65 -10.75
CA GLU A 72 7.49 -9.13 -12.03
C GLU A 72 6.50 -9.92 -12.92
N GLY A 73 5.23 -9.47 -12.99
CA GLY A 73 4.19 -10.11 -13.78
C GLY A 73 3.28 -11.07 -13.00
N ASP A 74 3.56 -11.35 -11.73
CA ASP A 74 2.62 -12.04 -10.86
C ASP A 74 1.75 -11.03 -10.11
N ILE A 75 0.43 -11.17 -10.23
CA ILE A 75 -0.55 -10.28 -9.60
C ILE A 75 -1.28 -11.03 -8.50
N GLU A 76 -1.17 -10.54 -7.27
CA GLU A 76 -2.00 -10.98 -6.15
C GLU A 76 -3.03 -9.91 -5.80
N VAL A 77 -4.27 -10.31 -5.53
CA VAL A 77 -5.38 -9.39 -5.22
C VAL A 77 -6.11 -9.83 -3.96
N ARG A 78 -6.40 -8.87 -3.08
CA ARG A 78 -7.16 -9.07 -1.84
C ARG A 78 -8.23 -8.00 -1.71
N ALA A 79 -9.38 -8.38 -1.17
CA ALA A 79 -10.48 -7.48 -0.86
C ALA A 79 -10.71 -7.39 0.66
N PHE A 80 -11.15 -6.23 1.12
CA PHE A 80 -11.34 -5.89 2.53
C PHE A 80 -12.62 -5.07 2.71
N ASP A 81 -13.24 -5.20 3.89
CA ASP A 81 -14.44 -4.42 4.25
C ASP A 81 -14.08 -3.02 4.75
N THR A 82 -12.83 -2.79 5.16
CA THR A 82 -12.37 -1.49 5.66
C THR A 82 -11.03 -1.07 5.06
N ALA A 83 -10.86 0.25 4.88
CA ALA A 83 -9.57 0.84 4.53
C ALA A 83 -8.50 0.57 5.61
N HIS A 84 -8.92 0.37 6.86
CA HIS A 84 -8.01 0.08 7.96
C HIS A 84 -7.34 -1.29 7.77
N ASP A 85 -8.12 -2.32 7.48
CA ASP A 85 -7.61 -3.68 7.28
C ASP A 85 -6.76 -3.78 6.02
N ARG A 86 -7.18 -3.12 4.94
CA ARG A 86 -6.36 -3.00 3.73
C ARG A 86 -5.01 -2.34 4.03
N ASN A 87 -5.01 -1.23 4.77
CA ASN A 87 -3.77 -0.54 5.11
C ASN A 87 -2.90 -1.37 6.07
N ALA A 88 -3.49 -2.17 6.96
CA ALA A 88 -2.74 -3.09 7.81
C ALA A 88 -2.04 -4.18 6.97
N ALA A 89 -2.69 -4.70 5.93
CA ALA A 89 -2.04 -5.62 4.98
C ALA A 89 -0.89 -4.95 4.22
N LEU A 90 -1.02 -3.68 3.84
CA LEU A 90 0.07 -2.91 3.22
C LEU A 90 1.19 -2.58 4.20
N ASP A 91 0.89 -2.36 5.49
CA ASP A 91 1.90 -2.20 6.53
C ASP A 91 2.80 -3.45 6.62
N GLU A 92 2.21 -4.65 6.48
CA GLU A 92 2.94 -5.92 6.46
C GLU A 92 3.84 -6.06 5.23
N ILE A 93 3.32 -5.72 4.04
CA ILE A 93 4.09 -5.73 2.78
C ILE A 93 5.28 -4.77 2.86
N ALA A 94 5.03 -3.53 3.29
CA ALA A 94 6.07 -2.52 3.46
C ALA A 94 7.19 -3.01 4.40
N ALA A 95 6.81 -3.52 5.57
CA ALA A 95 7.75 -4.01 6.55
C ALA A 95 8.54 -5.23 6.06
N TRP A 96 7.92 -6.12 5.30
CA TRP A 96 8.62 -7.24 4.69
C TRP A 96 9.71 -6.74 3.74
N HIS A 97 9.37 -5.84 2.81
CA HIS A 97 10.30 -5.26 1.85
C HIS A 97 11.48 -4.53 2.52
N TRP A 98 11.18 -3.67 3.49
CA TRP A 98 12.20 -2.92 4.22
C TRP A 98 13.17 -3.82 4.99
N ARG A 99 12.69 -4.91 5.61
CA ARG A 99 13.57 -5.89 6.29
C ARG A 99 14.52 -6.60 5.33
N HIS A 100 14.09 -6.81 4.09
CA HIS A 100 14.89 -7.47 3.07
C HIS A 100 15.71 -6.49 2.23
N GLY A 101 15.69 -5.19 2.58
CA GLY A 101 16.50 -4.15 1.95
C GLY A 101 16.06 -3.75 0.54
N MET A 102 14.83 -4.09 0.14
CA MET A 102 14.30 -3.83 -1.19
C MET A 102 12.85 -3.32 -1.07
N PRO A 103 12.64 -2.00 -1.00
CA PRO A 103 13.59 -0.88 -1.06
C PRO A 103 14.19 -0.52 0.32
N VAL A 104 15.09 0.47 0.37
CA VAL A 104 15.65 0.98 1.64
C VAL A 104 14.54 1.61 2.48
N GLY A 105 14.28 1.01 3.63
CA GLY A 105 13.24 1.42 4.57
C GLY A 105 13.73 2.26 5.76
N PRO A 106 12.93 2.34 6.85
CA PRO A 106 13.31 3.02 8.09
C PRO A 106 14.45 2.31 8.82
N ASP A 107 15.37 3.10 9.41
CA ASP A 107 16.48 2.59 10.23
C ASP A 107 16.04 1.98 11.57
N ASP A 108 14.83 2.30 12.02
CA ASP A 108 14.28 1.91 13.33
C ASP A 108 13.16 0.88 13.24
N LEU A 109 13.15 0.06 12.19
CA LEU A 109 12.15 -0.99 11.99
C LEU A 109 12.23 -2.05 13.10
N PRO A 110 11.11 -2.35 13.80
CA PRO A 110 11.10 -3.41 14.80
C PRO A 110 11.42 -4.79 14.22
N PRO A 111 12.00 -5.70 15.02
CA PRO A 111 12.18 -7.09 14.64
C PRO A 111 10.91 -7.75 14.10
N GLU A 112 11.07 -8.81 13.31
CA GLU A 112 9.93 -9.60 12.86
C GLU A 112 9.15 -10.17 14.06
N GLY A 113 7.83 -10.10 14.00
CA GLY A 113 6.93 -10.47 15.10
C GLY A 113 6.65 -9.37 16.12
N GLU A 114 7.42 -8.26 16.11
CA GLU A 114 7.11 -7.08 16.92
C GLU A 114 6.20 -6.09 16.16
N PRO A 115 5.30 -5.39 16.87
CA PRO A 115 4.40 -4.44 16.24
C PRO A 115 5.16 -3.23 15.66
N LEU A 116 4.85 -2.87 14.42
CA LEU A 116 5.40 -1.67 13.77
C LEU A 116 5.12 -0.39 14.57
N LEU A 117 6.06 0.55 14.54
CA LEU A 117 5.88 1.86 15.18
C LEU A 117 4.84 2.70 14.41
N PRO A 118 4.16 3.65 15.07
CA PRO A 118 3.12 4.47 14.42
C PRO A 118 3.59 5.18 13.14
N HIS A 119 4.86 5.60 13.07
CA HIS A 119 5.41 6.26 11.88
C HIS A 119 5.68 5.31 10.72
N HIS A 120 5.80 4.00 10.92
CA HIS A 120 5.95 3.02 9.84
C HIS A 120 4.64 2.71 9.10
N ARG A 121 3.51 3.05 9.71
CA ARG A 121 2.18 2.62 9.26
C ARG A 121 1.47 3.67 8.43
N ARG A 122 0.49 3.21 7.63
CA ARG A 122 -0.44 4.00 6.80
C ARG A 122 0.22 4.69 5.61
N PRO A 123 -0.56 5.09 4.59
CA PRO A 123 -0.03 5.84 3.46
C PRO A 123 0.66 7.14 3.90
N PHE A 124 1.73 7.50 3.19
CA PHE A 124 2.31 8.82 3.32
C PHE A 124 1.31 9.90 2.91
N SER A 125 1.37 11.03 3.62
CA SER A 125 0.72 12.26 3.16
C SER A 125 1.44 13.47 3.74
N TRP A 126 1.61 14.50 2.90
CA TRP A 126 2.22 15.77 3.31
C TRP A 126 1.54 16.36 4.54
N GLY A 127 0.20 16.38 4.57
CA GLY A 127 -0.54 16.90 5.71
C GLY A 127 -0.32 16.13 7.01
N ARG A 128 -0.09 14.80 6.96
CA ARG A 128 0.28 14.03 8.17
C ARG A 128 1.69 14.42 8.63
N TRP A 129 2.64 14.41 7.69
CA TRP A 129 4.02 14.75 7.98
C TRP A 129 4.16 16.14 8.58
N GLU A 130 3.49 17.16 8.01
CA GLU A 130 3.46 18.53 8.51
C GLU A 130 2.91 18.65 9.94
N ARG A 131 1.80 17.96 10.22
CA ARG A 131 1.20 17.96 11.57
C ARG A 131 2.13 17.35 12.60
N GLU A 132 2.82 16.25 12.28
CA GLU A 132 3.67 15.54 13.23
C GLU A 132 5.01 16.27 13.43
N ARG A 133 5.64 16.83 12.39
CA ARG A 133 6.85 17.67 12.55
C ARG A 133 6.60 18.96 13.33
N GLY A 134 5.41 19.56 13.18
CA GLY A 134 5.03 20.79 13.89
C GLY A 134 4.87 20.57 15.40
N GLN A 135 4.43 19.39 15.81
CA GLN A 135 4.31 19.00 17.21
C GLN A 135 5.68 18.79 17.87
N SER A 136 6.67 18.27 17.15
CA SER A 136 8.04 18.12 17.65
C SER A 136 8.77 19.46 17.87
N GLN A 137 8.35 20.54 17.19
CA GLN A 137 8.98 21.88 17.31
C GLN A 137 8.28 22.81 18.33
N GLY A 138 7.11 22.43 18.86
CA GLY A 138 6.33 23.23 19.81
C GLY A 138 6.67 23.03 21.30
N GLY A 139 7.66 22.18 21.61
CA GLY A 139 8.00 21.73 22.96
C GLY A 139 9.06 22.55 23.71
N VAL A 140 9.17 23.86 23.46
CA VAL A 140 9.96 24.77 24.31
C VAL A 140 9.12 26.00 24.64
N ARG A 141 8.57 26.01 25.85
CA ARG A 141 8.18 27.22 26.58
C ARG A 141 8.64 27.09 28.01
#